data_AF-A0A1M5RS95-F1
#
_entry.id   AF-A0A1M5RS95-F1
#
_cell.length_a   1.000
_cell.length_b   1.000
_cell.length_c   1.000
_cell.angle_alpha   90.00
_cell.angle_beta   90.00
_cell.angle_gamma   90.00
#
_symmetry.space_group_name_H-M   'P 1'
#
loop_
_entity.id
_entity.type
_entity.pdbx_description
1 polymer ?
#
loop_
_entity_poly.entity_id
_entity_poly.type
_entity_poly.pdbx_seq_one_letter_code
_entity_poly.pdbx_strand_id
1 'polypeptide(L)'
;MIPGLFEKNLRIKQLSVLMMASVITVSCGSSKNVASKKKTTSKTVAKAENLRKLDSKFDGNVSRSVSDILKDAEKYLGTPYKFGGNSSSGFDCSGFTVKVFEENDFSLPRRSADQADAGKKIDIKDVKPGDLLFFATAGGSRVSHVGIVHDIGADGEVKFIHASTSKGVIISSLNEKYWNKAYLHAQRVL
;
A
#
# COMPACT_ATOMS: atom_id res chain seq x y z
N MET A 1 -68.07 23.85 38.94
CA MET A 1 -67.63 25.12 38.36
C MET A 1 -67.46 24.88 36.85
N ILE A 2 -68.50 25.26 36.09
CA ILE A 2 -68.63 25.67 34.66
C ILE A 2 -67.41 25.48 33.70
N PRO A 3 -67.62 25.38 32.36
CA PRO A 3 -67.99 24.26 31.48
C PRO A 3 -66.83 23.97 30.47
N GLY A 4 -66.77 22.92 29.63
CA GLY A 4 -67.61 22.61 28.45
C GLY A 4 -67.08 23.24 27.13
N LEU A 5 -67.19 22.46 26.03
CA LEU A 5 -67.05 22.78 24.58
C LEU A 5 -65.65 22.55 23.97
N PHE A 6 -65.41 21.54 23.13
CA PHE A 6 -66.04 21.12 21.86
C PHE A 6 -65.80 22.09 20.68
N GLU A 7 -64.88 21.64 19.81
CA GLU A 7 -64.69 21.91 18.37
C GLU A 7 -64.44 23.31 17.80
N LYS A 8 -63.48 23.42 16.86
CA LYS A 8 -63.72 23.49 15.39
C LYS A 8 -62.45 23.88 14.60
N ASN A 9 -62.23 23.14 13.52
CA ASN A 9 -61.82 23.56 12.16
C ASN A 9 -60.64 24.51 11.91
N LEU A 10 -59.59 23.93 11.32
CA LEU A 10 -59.25 24.05 9.89
C LEU A 10 -59.52 25.38 9.14
N ARG A 11 -58.42 25.95 8.63
CA ARG A 11 -58.21 26.84 7.45
C ARG A 11 -58.53 28.34 7.57
N ILE A 12 -57.55 29.16 7.16
CA ILE A 12 -57.59 30.27 6.16
C ILE A 12 -56.18 30.92 6.17
N LYS A 13 -55.22 30.50 5.32
CA LYS A 13 -54.73 31.23 4.12
C LYS A 13 -54.73 32.76 4.26
N GLN A 14 -53.58 33.42 4.13
CA GLN A 14 -53.26 34.43 3.08
C GLN A 14 -51.85 35.04 3.26
N LEU A 15 -51.11 35.01 2.15
CA LEU A 15 -50.13 35.99 1.65
C LEU A 15 -48.89 36.34 2.49
N SER A 16 -47.72 35.89 1.99
CA SER A 16 -46.63 36.78 1.57
C SER A 16 -45.62 35.99 0.74
N VAL A 17 -45.92 35.83 -0.55
CA VAL A 17 -45.00 35.38 -1.59
C VAL A 17 -44.79 36.56 -2.54
N LEU A 18 -43.56 36.67 -3.04
CA LEU A 18 -43.10 37.44 -4.20
C LEU A 18 -42.69 38.91 -3.99
N MET A 19 -41.39 39.15 -4.08
CA MET A 19 -40.88 40.23 -4.93
C MET A 19 -39.73 39.70 -5.78
N MET A 20 -39.83 39.99 -7.06
CA MET A 20 -39.18 39.36 -8.20
C MET A 20 -38.31 40.42 -8.89
N ALA A 21 -37.28 39.96 -9.60
CA ALA A 21 -36.72 40.52 -10.85
C ALA A 21 -35.21 40.82 -10.85
N SER A 22 -34.50 39.89 -11.51
CA SER A 22 -33.70 40.11 -12.72
C SER A 22 -32.54 41.10 -12.71
N VAL A 23 -31.31 40.58 -12.85
CA VAL A 23 -30.36 41.06 -13.88
C VAL A 23 -29.56 39.88 -14.43
N ILE A 24 -29.64 39.74 -15.75
CA ILE A 24 -28.83 38.85 -16.58
C ILE A 24 -27.51 39.57 -16.87
N THR A 25 -26.37 38.99 -16.49
CA THR A 25 -25.08 39.29 -17.14
C THR A 25 -24.35 37.99 -17.43
N VAL A 26 -24.32 37.65 -18.72
CA VAL A 26 -23.37 36.69 -19.30
C VAL A 26 -21.99 37.33 -19.23
N SER A 27 -21.02 36.63 -18.63
CA SER A 27 -19.60 36.92 -18.84
C SER A 27 -18.82 35.63 -18.96
N CYS A 28 -18.35 35.39 -20.19
CA CYS A 28 -17.46 34.30 -20.56
C CYS A 28 -16.10 34.47 -19.88
N GLY A 29 -15.68 33.45 -19.14
CA GLY A 29 -14.32 33.31 -18.64
C GLY A 29 -13.84 31.88 -18.88
N SER A 30 -13.08 31.68 -19.96
CA SER A 30 -12.40 30.43 -20.31
C SER A 30 -11.49 30.00 -19.16
N SER A 31 -11.95 29.03 -18.36
CA SER A 31 -11.08 28.37 -17.39
C SER A 31 -10.31 27.30 -18.14
N LYS A 32 -9.07 27.64 -18.48
CA LYS A 32 -8.09 26.76 -19.09
C LYS A 32 -8.06 25.49 -18.23
N ASN A 33 -8.19 24.32 -18.86
CA ASN A 33 -7.72 23.07 -18.28
C ASN A 33 -6.23 23.26 -17.99
N VAL A 34 -5.89 23.70 -16.78
CA VAL A 34 -4.56 23.56 -16.24
C VAL A 34 -4.44 22.07 -15.97
N ALA A 35 -4.06 21.33 -17.03
CA ALA A 35 -3.29 20.13 -16.87
C ALA A 35 -2.09 20.54 -16.01
N SER A 36 -2.26 20.43 -14.70
CA SER A 36 -1.14 20.38 -13.78
C SER A 36 -0.44 19.10 -14.17
N LYS A 37 0.47 19.20 -15.16
CA LYS A 37 1.69 18.41 -15.15
C LYS A 37 2.29 18.70 -13.80
N LYS A 38 1.88 17.90 -12.80
CA LYS A 38 2.70 17.64 -11.64
C LYS A 38 3.96 17.11 -12.26
N LYS A 39 4.93 18.00 -12.44
CA LYS A 39 6.30 17.68 -12.74
C LYS A 39 6.68 16.81 -11.55
N THR A 40 6.50 15.50 -11.71
CA THR A 40 7.07 14.51 -10.83
C THR A 40 8.54 14.77 -10.99
N THR A 41 9.07 15.65 -10.13
CA THR A 41 10.48 15.71 -9.82
C THR A 41 10.76 14.34 -9.27
N SER A 42 11.08 13.43 -10.19
CA SER A 42 11.74 12.18 -9.90
C SER A 42 12.91 12.61 -9.03
N LYS A 43 12.78 12.38 -7.72
CA LYS A 43 13.92 12.46 -6.83
C LYS A 43 14.79 11.31 -7.32
N THR A 44 15.76 11.64 -8.18
CA THR A 44 16.86 10.77 -8.55
C THR A 44 17.53 10.39 -7.25
N VAL A 45 17.14 9.24 -6.69
CA VAL A 45 17.84 8.63 -5.56
C VAL A 45 19.24 8.36 -6.08
N ALA A 46 20.24 8.92 -5.41
CA ALA A 46 21.63 8.75 -5.79
C ALA A 46 21.93 7.24 -5.92
N LYS A 47 22.20 6.80 -7.15
CA LYS A 47 22.47 5.42 -7.51
C LYS A 47 23.73 4.99 -6.77
N ALA A 48 23.59 4.08 -5.81
CA ALA A 48 24.72 3.61 -5.02
C ALA A 48 25.78 2.98 -5.94
N GLU A 49 27.03 3.39 -5.76
CA GLU A 49 28.19 2.87 -6.50
C GLU A 49 28.62 1.47 -6.01
N ASN A 50 27.71 0.50 -6.09
CA ASN A 50 27.91 -0.96 -6.10
C ASN A 50 26.54 -1.68 -6.06
N LEU A 51 25.54 -1.19 -6.80
CA LEU A 51 24.30 -1.94 -6.96
C LEU A 51 24.64 -3.25 -7.68
N ARG A 52 24.31 -4.38 -7.07
CA ARG A 52 24.26 -5.67 -7.78
C ARG A 52 23.52 -5.41 -9.08
N LYS A 53 24.17 -5.62 -10.23
CA LYS A 53 23.50 -5.49 -11.52
C LYS A 53 22.52 -6.66 -11.61
N LEU A 54 21.28 -6.40 -11.22
CA LEU A 54 20.22 -7.41 -11.18
C LEU A 54 19.72 -7.58 -12.61
N ASP A 55 20.44 -8.35 -13.41
CA ASP A 55 19.97 -8.82 -14.72
C ASP A 55 18.85 -9.84 -14.45
N SER A 56 17.65 -9.34 -14.15
CA SER A 56 16.48 -10.13 -13.79
C SER A 56 16.06 -11.04 -14.93
N LYS A 57 15.70 -12.29 -14.61
CA LYS A 57 15.14 -13.26 -15.56
C LYS A 57 13.62 -13.33 -15.52
N PHE A 58 12.98 -12.40 -14.83
CA PHE A 58 11.52 -12.34 -14.78
C PHE A 58 10.96 -12.03 -16.18
N ASP A 59 10.02 -12.86 -16.62
CA ASP A 59 9.41 -12.85 -17.95
C ASP A 59 8.17 -11.94 -18.04
N GLY A 60 7.84 -11.22 -16.97
CA GLY A 60 6.66 -10.35 -16.89
C GLY A 60 5.37 -11.09 -16.53
N ASN A 61 5.37 -12.43 -16.48
CA ASN A 61 4.17 -13.21 -16.21
C ASN A 61 3.95 -13.39 -14.70
N VAL A 62 2.89 -12.76 -14.18
CA VAL A 62 2.43 -12.91 -12.79
C VAL A 62 1.17 -13.78 -12.78
N SER A 63 1.11 -14.79 -11.90
CA SER A 63 -0.10 -15.61 -11.75
C SER A 63 -1.24 -14.80 -11.14
N ARG A 64 -2.49 -15.23 -11.34
CA ARG A 64 -3.65 -14.59 -10.71
C ARG A 64 -3.53 -14.58 -9.18
N SER A 65 -3.12 -15.71 -8.58
CA SER A 65 -2.91 -15.82 -7.13
C SER A 65 -1.90 -14.80 -6.59
N VAL A 66 -0.77 -14.61 -7.28
CA VAL A 66 0.22 -13.60 -6.89
C VAL A 66 -0.36 -12.19 -7.06
N SER A 67 -1.09 -11.93 -8.14
CA SER A 67 -1.75 -10.64 -8.34
C SER A 67 -2.73 -10.31 -7.22
N ASP A 68 -3.49 -11.29 -6.73
CA ASP A 68 -4.44 -11.12 -5.63
C ASP A 68 -3.71 -10.84 -4.30
N ILE A 69 -2.65 -11.60 -4.00
CA ILE A 69 -1.75 -11.36 -2.87
C ILE A 69 -1.22 -9.92 -2.86
N LEU A 70 -0.72 -9.43 -3.99
CA LEU A 70 -0.15 -8.08 -4.08
C LEU A 70 -1.22 -6.99 -3.94
N LYS A 71 -2.39 -7.21 -4.53
CA LYS A 71 -3.53 -6.31 -4.38
C LYS A 71 -3.99 -6.24 -2.91
N ASP A 72 -4.01 -7.36 -2.20
CA ASP A 72 -4.36 -7.40 -0.78
C ASP A 72 -3.28 -6.74 0.09
N ALA A 73 -2.01 -6.95 -0.25
CA ALA A 73 -0.89 -6.26 0.38
C ALA A 73 -1.02 -4.72 0.27
N GLU A 74 -1.40 -4.22 -0.90
CA GLU A 74 -1.58 -2.78 -1.16
C GLU A 74 -2.72 -2.14 -0.34
N LYS A 75 -3.74 -2.89 0.06
CA LYS A 75 -4.84 -2.38 0.92
C LYS A 75 -4.32 -1.85 2.26
N TYR A 76 -3.17 -2.35 2.71
CA TYR A 76 -2.58 -2.00 3.99
C TYR A 76 -1.56 -0.87 3.91
N LEU A 77 -1.32 -0.27 2.75
CA LEU A 77 -0.39 0.86 2.62
C LEU A 77 -0.72 1.97 3.63
N GLY A 78 0.30 2.38 4.39
CA GLY A 78 0.18 3.38 5.44
C GLY A 78 -0.26 2.85 6.81
N THR A 79 -0.65 1.58 6.96
CA THR A 79 -0.94 1.00 8.28
C THR A 79 0.31 1.08 9.17
N PRO A 80 0.22 1.60 10.41
CA PRO A 80 1.39 1.83 11.25
C PRO A 80 2.09 0.54 11.65
N TYR A 81 3.39 0.64 11.96
CA TYR A 81 4.12 -0.47 12.53
C TYR A 81 3.74 -0.67 14.00
N LYS A 82 3.52 -1.93 14.39
CA LYS A 82 3.30 -2.35 15.78
C LYS A 82 4.02 -3.66 16.01
N PHE A 83 4.98 -3.69 16.93
CA PHE A 83 5.68 -4.93 17.30
C PHE A 83 4.66 -5.99 17.78
N GLY A 84 4.74 -7.20 17.23
CA GLY A 84 3.76 -8.26 17.49
C GLY A 84 2.44 -8.11 16.72
N GLY A 85 2.22 -7.01 16.00
CA GLY A 85 0.98 -6.70 15.30
C GLY A 85 0.75 -7.54 14.04
N ASN A 86 -0.50 -7.93 13.81
CA ASN A 86 -0.95 -8.76 12.68
C ASN A 86 -2.34 -8.33 12.15
N SER A 87 -2.73 -7.06 12.34
CA SER A 87 -4.03 -6.55 11.90
C SER A 87 -3.93 -5.15 11.30
N SER A 88 -5.01 -4.68 10.69
CA SER A 88 -5.10 -3.33 10.12
C SER A 88 -4.93 -2.19 11.13
N SER A 89 -4.97 -2.47 12.44
CA SER A 89 -4.62 -1.51 13.50
C SER A 89 -3.10 -1.31 13.67
N GLY A 90 -2.30 -2.23 13.13
CA GLY A 90 -0.85 -2.16 13.14
C GLY A 90 -0.22 -3.53 12.88
N PHE A 91 0.87 -3.52 12.10
CA PHE A 91 1.60 -4.73 11.71
C PHE A 91 3.07 -4.67 12.16
N ASP A 92 3.66 -5.80 12.52
CA ASP A 92 5.10 -5.97 12.31
C ASP A 92 5.38 -6.60 10.94
N CYS A 93 6.65 -6.72 10.58
CA CYS A 93 7.04 -7.16 9.24
C CYS A 93 6.51 -8.55 8.90
N SER A 94 6.66 -9.54 9.79
CA SER A 94 6.17 -10.88 9.55
C SER A 94 4.67 -11.01 9.75
N GLY A 95 4.06 -10.27 10.69
CA GLY A 95 2.62 -10.21 10.88
C GLY A 95 1.88 -9.63 9.67
N PHE A 96 2.47 -8.66 8.98
CA PHE A 96 1.99 -8.18 7.68
C PHE A 96 1.98 -9.30 6.64
N THR A 97 3.09 -10.02 6.46
CA THR A 97 3.15 -11.13 5.50
C THR A 97 2.18 -12.26 5.85
N VAL A 98 2.06 -12.64 7.13
CA VAL A 98 1.09 -13.64 7.59
C VAL A 98 -0.31 -13.22 7.19
N LYS A 99 -0.69 -11.97 7.47
CA LYS A 99 -2.04 -11.48 7.18
C LYS A 99 -2.36 -11.54 5.69
N VAL A 100 -1.45 -11.05 4.85
CA VAL A 100 -1.66 -11.01 3.39
C VAL A 100 -1.76 -12.42 2.80
N PHE A 101 -0.88 -13.34 3.19
CA PHE A 101 -0.90 -14.70 2.68
C PHE A 101 -2.10 -15.50 3.23
N GLU A 102 -2.49 -15.30 4.49
CA GLU A 102 -3.66 -15.94 5.10
C GLU A 102 -4.96 -15.52 4.40
N GLU A 103 -5.08 -14.25 3.98
CA GLU A 103 -6.22 -13.78 3.18
C GLU A 103 -6.31 -14.42 1.79
N ASN A 104 -5.22 -15.06 1.36
CA ASN A 104 -5.10 -15.78 0.09
C ASN A 104 -4.90 -17.28 0.33
N ASP A 105 -5.45 -17.80 1.44
CA ASP A 105 -5.48 -19.22 1.81
C ASP A 105 -4.10 -19.89 1.96
N PHE A 106 -3.06 -19.11 2.26
CA PHE A 106 -1.70 -19.60 2.46
C PHE A 106 -1.17 -19.29 3.86
N SER A 107 -0.75 -20.32 4.60
CA SER A 107 -0.25 -20.14 5.97
C SER A 107 1.26 -19.89 5.99
N LEU A 108 1.67 -18.83 6.67
CA LEU A 108 3.08 -18.55 6.96
C LEU A 108 3.38 -18.65 8.46
N PRO A 109 4.59 -19.10 8.85
CA PRO A 109 5.06 -18.98 10.22
C PRO A 109 5.01 -17.53 10.72
N ARG A 110 4.79 -17.35 12.04
CA ARG A 110 4.63 -16.00 12.62
C ARG A 110 5.89 -15.15 12.58
N ARG A 111 7.08 -15.75 12.69
CA ARG A 111 8.36 -15.05 12.82
C ARG A 111 9.07 -14.99 11.47
N SER A 112 9.69 -13.85 11.16
CA SER A 112 10.44 -13.67 9.91
C SER A 112 11.59 -14.67 9.75
N ALA A 113 12.23 -15.08 10.85
CA ALA A 113 13.26 -16.12 10.82
C ALA A 113 12.70 -17.48 10.38
N ASP A 114 11.53 -17.88 10.90
CA ASP A 114 10.90 -19.15 10.55
C ASP A 114 10.34 -19.11 9.12
N GLN A 115 9.83 -17.95 8.68
CA GLN A 115 9.44 -17.73 7.29
C GLN A 115 10.63 -17.83 6.32
N ALA A 116 11.84 -17.48 6.76
CA ALA A 116 13.07 -17.57 5.99
C ALA A 116 13.58 -19.00 5.82
N ASP A 117 12.88 -20.00 6.38
CA ASP A 117 13.14 -21.43 6.22
C ASP A 117 11.93 -22.18 5.64
N ALA A 118 10.81 -21.48 5.36
CA ALA A 118 9.54 -22.10 4.97
C ALA A 118 9.44 -22.44 3.47
N GLY A 119 10.25 -21.78 2.63
CA GLY A 119 10.18 -21.91 1.18
C GLY A 119 11.49 -22.36 0.52
N LYS A 120 11.48 -22.33 -0.82
CA LYS A 120 12.67 -22.59 -1.63
C LYS A 120 13.51 -21.31 -1.71
N LYS A 121 14.81 -21.40 -1.42
CA LYS A 121 15.75 -20.29 -1.61
C LYS A 121 15.89 -19.94 -3.10
N ILE A 122 15.80 -18.65 -3.43
CA ILE A 122 15.87 -18.12 -4.79
C ILE A 122 17.05 -17.16 -4.92
N ASP A 123 17.77 -17.24 -6.05
CA ASP A 123 18.78 -16.24 -6.42
C ASP A 123 18.08 -14.92 -6.73
N ILE A 124 18.67 -13.79 -6.33
CA ILE A 124 18.09 -12.47 -6.54
C ILE A 124 17.76 -12.17 -8.01
N LYS A 125 18.45 -12.79 -8.99
CA LYS A 125 18.14 -12.63 -10.42
C LYS A 125 16.88 -13.39 -10.88
N ASP A 126 16.46 -14.38 -10.11
CA ASP A 126 15.34 -15.28 -10.43
C ASP A 126 14.08 -14.96 -9.57
N VAL A 127 14.13 -13.87 -8.80
CA VAL A 127 12.99 -13.39 -8.00
C VAL A 127 11.86 -12.90 -8.89
N LYS A 128 10.64 -13.10 -8.41
CA LYS A 128 9.40 -12.69 -9.05
C LYS A 128 8.51 -11.98 -8.05
N PRO A 129 7.53 -11.17 -8.50
CA PRO A 129 6.48 -10.66 -7.61
C PRO A 129 5.86 -11.80 -6.79
N GLY A 130 5.57 -11.53 -5.51
CA GLY A 130 5.09 -12.51 -4.53
C GLY A 130 6.16 -13.27 -3.75
N ASP A 131 7.41 -13.30 -4.20
CA ASP A 131 8.51 -13.89 -3.42
C ASP A 131 8.76 -13.09 -2.13
N LEU A 132 9.35 -13.72 -1.11
CA LEU A 132 9.73 -13.06 0.14
C LEU A 132 11.21 -12.66 0.11
N LEU A 133 11.51 -11.43 0.53
CA LEU A 133 12.86 -10.92 0.72
C LEU A 133 13.18 -10.83 2.22
N PHE A 134 14.36 -11.30 2.61
CA PHE A 134 14.79 -11.32 4.01
C PHE A 134 16.02 -10.45 4.23
N PHE A 135 16.05 -9.75 5.37
CA PHE A 135 17.04 -8.72 5.67
C PHE A 135 17.58 -8.80 7.11
N ALA A 136 18.81 -8.31 7.31
CA ALA A 136 19.46 -8.07 8.60
C ALA A 136 19.44 -6.56 8.96
N THR A 137 18.25 -6.02 9.21
CA THR A 137 18.06 -4.61 9.61
C THR A 137 18.54 -4.29 11.03
N ALA A 138 18.65 -5.31 11.89
CA ALA A 138 19.22 -5.22 13.24
C ALA A 138 20.76 -5.42 13.24
N GLY A 139 21.38 -5.55 12.06
CA GLY A 139 22.80 -5.86 11.92
C GLY A 139 23.14 -7.35 11.96
N GLY A 140 24.39 -7.68 11.63
CA GLY A 140 24.87 -9.06 11.56
C GLY A 140 24.35 -9.82 10.32
N SER A 141 24.19 -11.13 10.46
CA SER A 141 23.82 -12.05 9.37
C SER A 141 22.47 -12.75 9.60
N ARG A 142 21.76 -12.41 10.68
CA ARG A 142 20.50 -13.05 11.05
C ARG A 142 19.32 -12.29 10.46
N VAL A 143 18.29 -13.04 10.05
CA VAL A 143 17.03 -12.46 9.59
C VAL A 143 16.37 -11.70 10.74
N SER A 144 16.10 -10.41 10.52
CA SER A 144 15.37 -9.54 11.44
C SER A 144 14.19 -8.84 10.77
N HIS A 145 14.04 -8.97 9.44
CA HIS A 145 12.99 -8.29 8.69
C HIS A 145 12.63 -9.05 7.40
N VAL A 146 11.39 -8.91 6.97
CA VAL A 146 10.83 -9.55 5.77
C VAL A 146 9.97 -8.56 4.98
N GLY A 147 9.91 -8.75 3.66
CA GLY A 147 8.99 -8.04 2.76
C GLY A 147 8.59 -8.91 1.58
N ILE A 148 7.51 -8.54 0.89
CA ILE A 148 6.99 -9.25 -0.28
C ILE A 148 7.48 -8.51 -1.52
N VAL A 149 8.11 -9.20 -2.48
CA VAL A 149 8.46 -8.61 -3.78
C VAL A 149 7.17 -8.12 -4.43
N HIS A 150 7.12 -6.82 -4.67
CA HIS A 150 5.95 -6.12 -5.19
C HIS A 150 6.01 -5.99 -6.70
N ASP A 151 7.17 -5.60 -7.23
CA ASP A 151 7.35 -5.33 -8.66
C ASP A 151 8.81 -5.54 -9.07
N ILE A 152 9.00 -5.83 -10.35
CA ILE A 152 10.30 -5.89 -11.01
C ILE A 152 10.29 -4.87 -12.14
N GLY A 153 11.02 -3.77 -11.95
CA GLY A 153 11.14 -2.71 -12.95
C GLY A 153 11.78 -3.19 -14.24
N ALA A 154 11.55 -2.45 -15.33
CA ALA A 154 12.11 -2.74 -16.65
C ALA A 154 13.66 -2.76 -16.66
N ASP A 155 14.29 -2.08 -15.71
CA ASP A 155 15.74 -2.07 -15.48
C ASP A 155 16.23 -3.16 -14.52
N GLY A 156 15.35 -4.07 -14.10
CA GLY A 156 15.62 -5.12 -13.12
C GLY A 156 15.52 -4.65 -11.66
N GLU A 157 15.05 -3.43 -11.39
CA GLU A 157 14.85 -2.94 -10.03
C GLU A 157 13.80 -3.78 -9.29
N VAL A 158 14.20 -4.41 -8.18
CA VAL A 158 13.29 -5.14 -7.31
C VAL A 158 12.70 -4.19 -6.28
N LYS A 159 11.38 -4.01 -6.31
CA LYS A 159 10.62 -3.29 -5.30
C LYS A 159 9.88 -4.28 -4.42
N PHE A 160 9.67 -3.92 -3.16
CA PHE A 160 9.01 -4.79 -2.19
C PHE A 160 8.16 -4.00 -1.22
N ILE A 161 7.02 -4.59 -0.85
CA ILE A 161 6.09 -4.06 0.13
C ILE A 161 6.36 -4.70 1.50
N HIS A 162 6.41 -3.88 2.55
CA HIS A 162 6.70 -4.34 3.91
C HIS A 162 6.21 -3.35 4.97
N ALA A 163 6.03 -3.83 6.21
CA ALA A 163 5.80 -2.96 7.37
C ALA A 163 7.12 -2.37 7.89
N SER A 164 7.42 -1.11 7.57
CA SER A 164 8.59 -0.36 8.06
C SER A 164 8.39 0.15 9.48
N THR A 165 9.38 -0.03 10.35
CA THR A 165 9.32 0.36 11.77
C THR A 165 8.96 1.83 12.01
N SER A 166 9.34 2.73 11.09
CA SER A 166 9.09 4.18 11.22
C SER A 166 8.00 4.73 10.31
N LYS A 167 7.65 4.01 9.23
CA LYS A 167 6.76 4.52 8.18
C LYS A 167 5.49 3.71 7.98
N GLY A 168 5.33 2.61 8.73
CA GLY A 168 4.23 1.68 8.49
C GLY A 168 4.44 0.88 7.20
N VAL A 169 3.35 0.33 6.66
CA VAL A 169 3.40 -0.43 5.41
C VAL A 169 3.70 0.49 4.23
N ILE A 170 4.82 0.23 3.55
CA ILE A 170 5.31 1.01 2.42
C ILE A 170 5.90 0.09 1.36
N ILE A 171 6.06 0.63 0.15
CA ILE A 171 6.88 0.02 -0.91
C ILE A 171 8.25 0.69 -0.89
N SER A 172 9.30 -0.12 -0.83
CA SER A 172 10.70 0.28 -0.88
C SER A 172 11.43 -0.41 -2.03
N SER A 173 12.61 0.10 -2.39
CA SER A 173 13.45 -0.46 -3.45
C SER A 173 14.72 -1.11 -2.91
N LEU A 174 15.11 -2.26 -3.47
CA LEU A 174 16.41 -2.88 -3.21
C LEU A 174 17.60 -2.07 -3.76
N ASN A 175 17.35 -1.06 -4.59
CA ASN A 175 18.38 -0.10 -5.02
C ASN A 175 18.66 0.96 -3.96
N GLU A 176 17.83 1.08 -2.91
CA GLU A 176 18.15 1.94 -1.77
C GLU A 176 19.34 1.36 -1.00
N LYS A 177 20.36 2.18 -0.75
CA LYS A 177 21.61 1.77 -0.06
C LYS A 177 21.35 1.00 1.25
N TYR A 178 20.35 1.42 2.02
CA TYR A 178 19.98 0.77 3.29
C TYR A 178 19.51 -0.68 3.07
N TRP A 179 18.53 -0.87 2.18
CA TRP A 179 17.95 -2.19 1.89
C TRP A 179 18.92 -3.09 1.15
N ASN A 180 19.71 -2.53 0.23
CA ASN A 180 20.74 -3.26 -0.49
C ASN A 180 21.79 -3.88 0.45
N LYS A 181 22.24 -3.08 1.43
CA LYS A 181 23.22 -3.52 2.44
C LYS A 181 22.62 -4.55 3.40
N ALA A 182 21.34 -4.42 3.75
CA ALA A 182 20.66 -5.30 4.70
C ALA A 182 20.18 -6.62 4.06
N TYR A 183 20.05 -6.69 2.73
CA TYR A 183 19.52 -7.87 2.03
C TYR A 183 20.38 -9.12 2.26
N LEU A 184 19.72 -10.22 2.66
CA LEU A 184 20.35 -11.51 2.90
C LEU A 184 20.07 -12.50 1.76
N HIS A 185 18.80 -12.80 1.50
CA HIS A 185 18.37 -13.75 0.49
C HIS A 185 16.86 -13.61 0.21
N ALA A 186 16.38 -14.33 -0.80
CA ALA A 186 14.96 -14.43 -1.14
C ALA A 186 14.46 -15.87 -1.01
N GLN A 187 13.16 -16.04 -0.77
CA GLN A 187 12.48 -17.33 -0.84
C GLN A 187 11.17 -17.27 -1.63
N ARG A 188 10.82 -18.39 -2.27
CA ARG A 188 9.52 -18.63 -2.86
C ARG A 188 8.75 -19.65 -2.04
N VAL A 189 7.55 -19.26 -1.59
CA VAL A 189 6.66 -20.09 -0.76
C VAL A 189 5.44 -20.60 -1.53
N LEU A 190 5.11 -19.98 -2.66
CA LEU A 190 4.02 -20.34 -3.57
C LEU A 190 4.47 -21.34 -4.64
#